data_AF-A0A7C5DR99-F1
#
_entry.id   AF-A0A7C5DR99-F1
#
_cell.length_a   1.000
_cell.length_b   1.000
_cell.length_c   1.000
_cell.angle_alpha   90.00
_cell.angle_beta   90.00
_cell.angle_gamma   90.00
#
_symmetry.space_group_name_H-M   'P 1'
#
loop_
_entity.id
_entity.type
_entity.pdbx_description
1 polymer ?
#
loop_
_entity_poly.entity_id
_entity_poly.type
_entity_poly.pdbx_seq_one_letter_code
_entity_poly.pdbx_strand_id
1 'polypeptide(L)'
;PYPVYASPNDLTTIDLSLFGDDFKGKKIIGRHTGRTVVPYYDRSEIDHTGILDGHSEILAWVGDPIDLFFLQIQGSGKIILESGNYINVHYHTINGHPYRSIGRMLIDEGKIAREEMSMQKIRSYLKEHPEEVERVLNYNPSYVFFKLEDDGPIGYIQVKLTPVRSIALDRKIFPPAALAYIETQKPELDRFGEIYQWQPLSTFVLNQDTGGAIKGPGRADVFWGNGHYAEVAAGHMQHPGKLYFLVLNPDTL
;
A
#
# COMPACT_ATOMS: atom_id res chain seq x y z
N PRO A 1 22.34 2.91 -6.78
CA PRO A 1 21.52 2.79 -5.55
C PRO A 1 20.39 3.82 -5.62
N TYR A 2 19.22 3.52 -5.06
CA TYR A 2 18.01 4.34 -5.18
C TYR A 2 17.48 4.70 -3.78
N PRO A 3 17.18 5.97 -3.49
CA PRO A 3 16.82 6.41 -2.15
C PRO A 3 15.35 6.11 -1.82
N VAL A 4 15.12 5.61 -0.60
CA VAL A 4 13.79 5.49 0.00
C VAL A 4 13.55 6.73 0.86
N TYR A 5 12.70 7.64 0.39
CA TYR A 5 12.48 8.93 1.03
C TYR A 5 11.43 8.88 2.15
N ALA A 6 11.68 9.63 3.22
CA ALA A 6 10.69 10.01 4.21
C ALA A 6 9.69 11.04 3.65
N SER A 7 8.71 11.49 4.44
CA SER A 7 7.87 12.62 4.03
C SER A 7 8.71 13.89 3.90
N PRO A 8 8.69 14.61 2.76
CA PRO A 8 9.39 15.87 2.61
C PRO A 8 8.79 16.96 3.52
N ASN A 9 9.64 17.88 3.98
CA ASN A 9 9.23 18.97 4.87
C ASN A 9 8.48 20.11 4.15
N ASP A 10 8.57 20.18 2.81
CA ASP A 10 7.94 21.18 1.96
C ASP A 10 6.66 20.66 1.29
N LEU A 11 6.31 19.39 1.48
CA LEU A 11 5.08 18.78 1.00
C LEU A 11 3.90 19.25 1.86
N THR A 12 2.92 19.87 1.22
CA THR A 12 1.75 20.44 1.88
C THR A 12 0.48 19.81 1.36
N THR A 13 -0.38 19.34 2.27
CA THR A 13 -1.75 18.91 1.96
C THR A 13 -2.71 20.05 2.27
N ILE A 14 -3.50 20.47 1.29
CA ILE A 14 -4.50 21.54 1.44
C ILE A 14 -5.88 20.90 1.43
N ASP A 15 -6.59 21.05 2.55
CA ASP A 15 -8.00 20.69 2.65
C ASP A 15 -8.85 21.78 1.99
N LEU A 16 -9.42 21.47 0.83
CA LEU A 16 -10.17 22.46 0.06
C LEU A 16 -11.53 22.77 0.71
N SER A 17 -12.03 21.91 1.61
CA SER A 17 -13.29 22.18 2.32
C SER A 17 -13.24 23.45 3.18
N LEU A 18 -12.04 23.90 3.55
CA LEU A 18 -11.84 25.17 4.26
C LEU A 18 -12.17 26.41 3.40
N PHE A 19 -12.30 26.25 2.08
CA PHE A 19 -12.57 27.34 1.13
C PHE A 19 -14.03 27.40 0.67
N GLY A 20 -14.87 26.43 1.06
CA GLY A 20 -16.29 26.42 0.75
C GLY A 20 -16.88 25.01 0.62
N ASP A 21 -18.21 24.91 0.77
CA ASP A 21 -18.95 23.64 0.76
C ASP A 21 -18.82 22.86 -0.56
N ASP A 22 -18.65 23.55 -1.69
CA ASP A 22 -18.46 22.95 -3.02
C ASP A 22 -17.18 22.08 -3.13
N PHE A 23 -16.27 22.24 -2.18
CA PHE A 23 -15.00 21.54 -2.10
C PHE A 23 -14.97 20.48 -1.00
N LYS A 24 -16.10 20.20 -0.34
CA LYS A 24 -16.17 19.20 0.72
C LYS A 24 -15.64 17.84 0.26
N GLY A 25 -14.69 17.30 1.02
CA GLY A 25 -14.03 16.03 0.73
C GLY A 25 -12.95 16.08 -0.36
N LYS A 26 -12.65 17.25 -0.93
CA LYS A 26 -11.55 17.43 -1.89
C LYS A 26 -10.29 17.91 -1.16
N LYS A 27 -9.15 17.38 -1.56
CA LYS A 27 -7.82 17.78 -1.08
C LYS A 27 -6.88 17.85 -2.26
N ILE A 28 -5.89 18.74 -2.16
CA ILE A 28 -4.76 18.79 -3.10
C ILE A 28 -3.47 18.67 -2.32
N ILE A 29 -2.44 18.14 -2.97
CA ILE A 29 -1.09 18.06 -2.42
C ILE A 29 -0.19 18.89 -3.32
N GLY A 30 0.65 19.70 -2.70
CA GLY A 30 1.47 20.68 -3.39
C GLY A 30 2.68 21.09 -2.57
N ARG A 31 3.39 22.08 -3.10
CA ARG A 31 4.50 22.77 -2.45
C ARG A 31 4.32 24.27 -2.58
N HIS A 32 4.86 25.02 -1.63
CA HIS A 32 4.86 26.47 -1.70
C HIS A 32 5.88 26.96 -2.73
N THR A 33 5.52 28.00 -3.49
CA THR A 33 6.45 28.71 -4.38
C THR A 33 6.11 30.19 -4.36
N GLY A 34 6.94 30.98 -3.67
CA GLY A 34 6.65 32.39 -3.43
C GLY A 34 5.33 32.59 -2.68
N ARG A 35 4.34 33.18 -3.35
CA ARG A 35 3.00 33.45 -2.80
C ARG A 35 1.92 32.49 -3.31
N THR A 36 2.29 31.42 -4.01
CA THR A 36 1.36 30.43 -4.53
C THR A 36 1.68 29.02 -4.02
N VAL A 37 0.77 28.09 -4.28
CA VAL A 37 0.98 26.65 -4.13
C VAL A 37 0.87 26.01 -5.51
N VAL A 38 1.84 25.18 -5.84
CA VAL A 38 1.89 24.40 -7.09
C VAL A 38 1.84 22.91 -6.77
N PRO A 39 1.47 22.03 -7.72
CA PRO A 39 1.53 20.58 -7.50
C PRO A 39 2.88 20.14 -6.96
N TYR A 40 2.95 19.03 -6.21
CA TYR A 40 4.24 18.51 -5.76
C TYR A 40 5.00 17.89 -6.94
N TYR A 41 6.29 17.56 -6.76
CA TYR A 41 7.10 16.95 -7.81
C TYR A 41 6.54 15.59 -8.24
N ASP A 42 6.58 15.30 -9.54
CA ASP A 42 6.25 13.98 -10.06
C ASP A 42 7.41 12.98 -9.86
N ARG A 43 7.16 11.71 -10.14
CA ARG A 43 8.16 10.65 -10.04
C ARG A 43 9.43 10.94 -10.84
N SER A 44 9.30 11.42 -12.07
CA SER A 44 10.44 11.66 -12.94
C SER A 44 11.30 12.80 -12.41
N GLU A 45 10.67 13.86 -11.89
CA GLU A 45 11.40 14.95 -11.23
C GLU A 45 12.14 14.44 -9.99
N ILE A 46 11.47 13.64 -9.14
CA ILE A 46 12.06 13.08 -7.91
C ILE A 46 13.24 12.16 -8.21
N ASP A 47 13.09 11.22 -9.14
CA ASP A 47 14.07 10.17 -9.39
C ASP A 47 15.34 10.67 -10.11
N HIS A 48 15.27 11.78 -10.86
CA HIS A 48 16.33 12.18 -11.80
C HIS A 48 17.06 13.49 -11.49
N THR A 49 16.51 14.33 -10.61
CA THR A 49 17.03 15.71 -10.45
C THR A 49 17.68 15.99 -9.10
N GLY A 50 17.54 15.09 -8.12
CA GLY A 50 17.99 15.33 -6.74
C GLY A 50 17.18 16.44 -6.04
N ILE A 51 15.98 16.77 -6.54
CA ILE A 51 15.17 17.89 -6.04
C ILE A 51 14.75 17.76 -4.57
N LEU A 52 14.84 16.56 -3.99
CA LEU A 52 14.52 16.29 -2.59
C LEU A 52 15.71 16.48 -1.64
N ASP A 53 16.91 16.78 -2.16
CA ASP A 53 18.10 17.02 -1.35
C ASP A 53 17.87 18.21 -0.40
N GLY A 54 17.98 17.95 0.90
CA GLY A 54 17.69 18.95 1.96
C GLY A 54 16.20 19.16 2.27
N HIS A 55 15.30 18.53 1.51
CA HIS A 55 13.85 18.59 1.72
C HIS A 55 13.28 17.30 2.31
N SER A 56 13.92 16.15 2.05
CA SER A 56 13.53 14.86 2.58
C SER A 56 14.70 14.08 3.17
N GLU A 57 14.44 13.39 4.29
CA GLU A 57 15.35 12.38 4.82
C GLU A 57 15.35 11.12 3.92
N ILE A 58 16.51 10.47 3.81
CA ILE A 58 16.66 9.17 3.14
C ILE A 58 16.68 8.09 4.24
N LEU A 59 15.66 7.23 4.25
CA LEU A 59 15.52 6.16 5.24
C LEU A 59 16.46 4.98 4.93
N ALA A 60 16.68 4.70 3.65
CA ALA A 60 17.58 3.67 3.18
C ALA A 60 17.91 3.86 1.69
N TRP A 61 18.93 3.17 1.22
CA TRP A 61 19.25 3.02 -0.20
C TRP A 61 19.00 1.58 -0.63
N VAL A 62 18.28 1.39 -1.73
CA VAL A 62 18.01 0.06 -2.31
C VAL A 62 18.76 -0.14 -3.63
N GLY A 63 18.99 -1.40 -4.00
CA GLY A 63 19.81 -1.76 -5.17
C GLY A 63 19.05 -1.75 -6.50
N ASP A 64 17.73 -1.92 -6.48
CA ASP A 64 16.90 -2.14 -7.67
C ASP A 64 15.73 -1.12 -7.70
N PRO A 65 15.58 -0.32 -8.77
CA PRO A 65 14.50 0.66 -8.87
C PRO A 65 13.13 0.01 -9.11
N ILE A 66 13.11 -1.21 -9.69
CA ILE A 66 11.89 -2.00 -9.89
C ILE A 66 11.36 -2.45 -8.52
N ASP A 67 12.25 -2.90 -7.62
CA ASP A 67 11.87 -3.23 -6.24
C ASP A 67 11.34 -2.01 -5.49
N LEU A 68 12.02 -0.86 -5.61
CA LEU A 68 11.55 0.39 -5.02
C LEU A 68 10.15 0.78 -5.52
N PHE A 69 9.93 0.68 -6.83
CA PHE A 69 8.65 1.01 -7.43
C PHE A 69 7.53 0.08 -6.94
N PHE A 70 7.79 -1.23 -6.87
CA PHE A 70 6.79 -2.16 -6.33
C PHE A 70 6.56 -1.97 -4.83
N LEU A 71 7.60 -1.66 -4.06
CA LEU A 71 7.46 -1.28 -2.65
C LEU A 71 6.53 -0.06 -2.51
N GLN A 72 6.64 0.94 -3.38
CA GLN A 72 5.75 2.11 -3.41
C GLN A 72 4.31 1.74 -3.80
N ILE A 73 4.10 0.81 -4.74
CA ILE A 73 2.76 0.32 -5.07
C ILE A 73 2.12 -0.41 -3.89
N GLN A 74 2.87 -1.26 -3.19
CA GLN A 74 2.38 -2.00 -2.03
C GLN A 74 2.19 -1.11 -0.81
N GLY A 75 2.92 0.00 -0.72
CA GLY A 75 2.83 0.97 0.36
C GLY A 75 3.54 0.55 1.64
N SER A 76 4.07 -0.68 1.75
CA SER A 76 4.89 -1.09 2.89
C SER A 76 5.77 -2.27 2.51
N GLY A 77 6.83 -2.49 3.29
CA GLY A 77 7.72 -3.63 3.09
C GLY A 77 8.91 -3.65 4.04
N LYS A 78 9.80 -4.61 3.81
CA LYS A 78 11.04 -4.78 4.56
C LYS A 78 12.23 -4.48 3.67
N ILE A 79 13.19 -3.74 4.21
CA ILE A 79 14.47 -3.50 3.54
C ILE A 79 15.52 -4.25 4.33
N ILE A 80 16.15 -5.23 3.68
CA ILE A 80 17.27 -5.99 4.24
C ILE A 80 18.53 -5.12 4.06
N LEU A 81 19.16 -4.77 5.18
CA LEU A 81 20.39 -3.99 5.20
C LEU A 81 21.60 -4.89 4.95
N GLU A 82 22.72 -4.29 4.56
CA GLU A 82 23.99 -5.01 4.34
C GLU A 82 24.49 -5.76 5.58
N SER A 83 24.08 -5.32 6.77
CA SER A 83 24.37 -6.00 8.04
C SER A 83 23.60 -7.30 8.26
N GLY A 84 22.63 -7.63 7.39
CA GLY A 84 21.71 -8.76 7.55
C GLY A 84 20.49 -8.44 8.43
N ASN A 85 20.50 -7.30 9.13
CA ASN A 85 19.30 -6.78 9.80
C ASN A 85 18.29 -6.26 8.77
N TYR A 86 17.05 -6.02 9.20
CA TYR A 86 16.05 -5.38 8.35
C TYR A 86 15.40 -4.21 9.07
N ILE A 87 14.93 -3.24 8.29
CA ILE A 87 14.01 -2.19 8.73
C ILE A 87 12.65 -2.42 8.07
N ASN A 88 11.56 -2.06 8.76
CA ASN A 88 10.24 -2.00 8.13
C ASN A 88 9.97 -0.56 7.73
N VAL A 89 9.45 -0.40 6.52
CA VAL A 89 8.97 0.89 6.02
C VAL A 89 7.49 0.79 5.73
N HIS A 90 6.76 1.85 6.09
CA HIS A 90 5.32 1.93 5.88
C HIS A 90 4.95 3.26 5.21
N TYR A 91 3.84 3.25 4.47
CA TYR A 91 3.29 4.41 3.79
C TYR A 91 3.15 5.57 4.78
N HIS A 92 3.62 6.73 4.37
CA HIS A 92 3.47 7.96 5.15
C HIS A 92 2.64 8.98 4.38
N THR A 93 3.01 9.28 3.14
CA THR A 93 2.29 10.22 2.28
C THR A 93 2.57 9.95 0.80
N ILE A 94 1.93 10.72 -0.08
CA ILE A 94 2.04 10.65 -1.55
C ILE A 94 2.23 12.05 -2.12
N ASN A 95 2.85 12.18 -3.28
CA ASN A 95 3.02 13.46 -3.98
C ASN A 95 1.73 14.07 -4.58
N GLY A 96 0.60 13.36 -4.50
CA GLY A 96 -0.71 13.82 -4.99
C GLY A 96 -0.96 13.68 -6.49
N HIS A 97 0.01 13.19 -7.25
CA HIS A 97 -0.19 12.87 -8.66
C HIS A 97 -1.05 11.61 -8.83
N PRO A 98 -1.86 11.51 -9.89
CA PRO A 98 -2.71 10.34 -10.11
C PRO A 98 -1.86 9.11 -10.47
N TYR A 99 -2.22 7.97 -9.89
CA TYR A 99 -1.64 6.69 -10.29
C TYR A 99 -1.96 6.37 -11.76
N ARG A 100 -0.94 5.96 -12.52
CA ARG A 100 -1.11 5.41 -13.87
C ARG A 100 -0.58 3.99 -13.94
N SER A 101 -1.38 3.07 -14.49
CA SER A 101 -1.05 1.65 -14.51
C SER A 101 -0.01 1.31 -15.58
N ILE A 102 1.20 0.96 -15.17
CA ILE A 102 2.26 0.48 -16.08
C ILE A 102 1.90 -0.85 -16.74
N GLY A 103 1.16 -1.72 -16.05
CA GLY A 103 0.67 -2.97 -16.64
C GLY A 103 -0.30 -2.70 -17.79
N ARG A 104 -1.22 -1.73 -17.60
CA ARG A 104 -2.14 -1.33 -18.67
C ARG A 104 -1.39 -0.75 -19.88
N MET A 105 -0.40 0.12 -19.63
CA MET A 105 0.47 0.66 -20.68
C MET A 105 1.14 -0.45 -21.48
N LEU A 106 1.77 -1.42 -20.81
CA LEU A 106 2.47 -2.53 -21.47
C LEU A 106 1.54 -3.45 -22.28
N ILE A 107 0.28 -3.60 -21.85
CA ILE A 107 -0.75 -4.29 -22.65
C ILE A 107 -1.09 -3.50 -23.90
N ASP A 108 -1.35 -2.19 -23.73
CA ASP A 108 -1.80 -1.34 -24.82
C ASP A 108 -0.69 -1.13 -25.88
N GLU A 109 0.58 -1.23 -25.47
CA GLU A 109 1.75 -1.24 -26.36
C GLU A 109 2.08 -2.63 -26.95
N GLY A 110 1.32 -3.68 -26.59
CA GLY A 110 1.53 -5.04 -27.08
C GLY A 110 2.80 -5.72 -26.55
N LYS A 111 3.40 -5.19 -25.48
CA LYS A 111 4.63 -5.71 -24.85
C LYS A 111 4.38 -6.94 -23.98
N ILE A 112 3.24 -6.98 -23.31
CA ILE A 112 2.80 -8.10 -22.48
C ILE A 112 1.34 -8.40 -22.80
N ALA A 113 1.03 -9.66 -23.10
CA ALA A 113 -0.35 -10.10 -23.32
C ALA A 113 -1.19 -9.90 -22.06
N ARG A 114 -2.47 -9.52 -22.22
CA ARG A 114 -3.37 -9.25 -21.09
C ARG A 114 -3.50 -10.45 -20.16
N GLU A 115 -3.51 -11.64 -20.73
CA GLU A 115 -3.70 -12.92 -20.05
C GLU A 115 -2.48 -13.30 -19.21
N GLU A 116 -1.30 -12.80 -19.57
CA GLU A 116 -0.05 -13.02 -18.85
C GLU A 116 0.24 -11.93 -17.82
N MET A 117 -0.59 -10.88 -17.76
CA MET A 117 -0.31 -9.70 -16.97
C MET A 117 -0.30 -10.00 -15.47
N SER A 118 0.87 -9.86 -14.86
CA SER A 118 1.11 -10.03 -13.44
C SER A 118 2.29 -9.17 -12.99
N MET A 119 2.42 -8.95 -11.68
CA MET A 119 3.58 -8.26 -11.10
C MET A 119 4.89 -8.96 -11.47
N GLN A 120 4.90 -10.29 -11.43
CA GLN A 120 6.03 -11.13 -11.80
C GLN A 120 6.38 -10.96 -13.28
N LYS A 121 5.38 -10.96 -14.17
CA LYS A 121 5.61 -10.78 -15.61
C LYS A 121 6.15 -9.39 -15.94
N ILE A 122 5.62 -8.32 -15.33
CA ILE A 122 6.15 -6.96 -15.48
C ILE A 122 7.61 -6.91 -15.02
N ARG A 123 7.92 -7.50 -13.85
CA ARG A 123 9.27 -7.54 -13.32
C ARG A 123 10.23 -8.27 -14.25
N SER A 124 9.85 -9.43 -14.78
CA SER A 124 10.67 -10.17 -15.73
C SER A 124 10.91 -9.36 -17.01
N TYR A 125 9.84 -8.77 -17.57
CA TYR A 125 9.95 -7.90 -18.74
C TYR A 125 10.93 -6.75 -18.53
N LEU A 126 10.83 -6.03 -17.41
CA LEU A 126 11.72 -4.90 -17.10
C LEU A 126 13.18 -5.33 -16.85
N LYS A 127 13.40 -6.54 -16.35
CA LYS A 127 14.76 -7.11 -16.21
C LYS A 127 15.36 -7.51 -17.57
N GLU A 128 14.53 -7.97 -18.50
CA GLU A 128 14.92 -8.31 -19.87
C GLU A 128 15.09 -7.08 -20.77
N HIS A 129 14.44 -5.96 -20.43
CA HIS A 129 14.45 -4.69 -21.16
C HIS A 129 14.91 -3.51 -20.28
N PRO A 130 16.18 -3.50 -19.82
CA PRO A 130 16.71 -2.46 -18.94
C PRO A 130 16.61 -1.04 -19.53
N GLU A 131 16.65 -0.90 -20.85
CA GLU A 131 16.47 0.36 -21.58
C GLU A 131 15.06 0.96 -21.45
N GLU A 132 14.05 0.14 -21.12
CA GLU A 132 12.67 0.61 -20.96
C GLU A 132 12.31 0.95 -19.52
N VAL A 133 13.13 0.56 -18.54
CA VAL A 133 12.84 0.70 -17.10
C VAL A 133 12.44 2.12 -16.75
N GLU A 134 13.27 3.10 -17.10
CA GLU A 134 13.00 4.49 -16.78
C GLU A 134 11.66 4.98 -17.36
N ARG A 135 11.44 4.76 -18.66
CA ARG A 135 10.22 5.16 -19.37
C ARG A 135 8.97 4.53 -18.74
N VAL A 136 9.03 3.24 -18.43
CA VAL A 136 7.90 2.49 -17.89
C VAL A 136 7.61 2.92 -16.46
N LEU A 137 8.61 3.05 -15.60
CA LEU A 137 8.39 3.48 -14.21
C LEU A 137 7.88 4.93 -14.15
N ASN A 138 8.47 5.83 -14.94
CA ASN A 138 8.09 7.25 -15.01
C ASN A 138 6.72 7.50 -15.66
N TYR A 139 6.14 6.50 -16.34
CA TYR A 139 4.75 6.61 -16.79
C TYR A 139 3.78 6.83 -15.62
N ASN A 140 4.11 6.33 -14.44
CA ASN A 140 3.34 6.56 -13.22
C ASN A 140 3.88 7.75 -12.42
N PRO A 141 3.28 8.96 -12.53
CA PRO A 141 3.79 10.16 -11.86
C PRO A 141 3.59 10.12 -10.33
N SER A 142 2.74 9.22 -9.82
CA SER A 142 2.52 9.02 -8.39
C SER A 142 3.79 8.52 -7.70
N TYR A 143 4.16 9.16 -6.60
CA TYR A 143 5.32 8.81 -5.77
C TYR A 143 4.93 8.66 -4.29
N VAL A 144 5.35 7.58 -3.64
CA VAL A 144 5.05 7.27 -2.24
C VAL A 144 6.26 7.55 -1.37
N PHE A 145 6.02 8.25 -0.28
CA PHE A 145 6.98 8.54 0.78
C PHE A 145 6.69 7.66 1.99
N PHE A 146 7.73 7.25 2.70
CA PHE A 146 7.66 6.28 3.77
C PHE A 146 7.97 6.87 5.13
N LYS A 147 7.77 6.06 6.16
CA LYS A 147 8.32 6.24 7.50
C LYS A 147 8.89 4.90 7.96
N LEU A 148 9.89 4.94 8.84
CA LEU A 148 10.29 3.74 9.57
C LEU A 148 9.14 3.31 10.48
N GLU A 149 8.94 2.01 10.58
CA GLU A 149 7.89 1.44 11.41
C GLU A 149 8.51 0.38 12.32
N ASP A 150 8.80 0.78 13.56
CA ASP A 150 9.40 -0.11 14.56
C ASP A 150 8.40 -1.19 15.00
N ASP A 151 7.11 -0.92 14.87
CA ASP A 151 6.04 -1.66 15.53
C ASP A 151 5.09 -2.39 14.55
N GLY A 152 5.44 -2.57 13.28
CA GLY A 152 4.55 -3.23 12.31
C GLY A 152 3.43 -2.33 11.80
N PRO A 153 2.65 -2.76 10.79
CA PRO A 153 1.84 -1.84 10.00
C PRO A 153 0.75 -1.18 10.85
N ILE A 154 0.62 0.13 10.67
CA ILE A 154 -0.44 0.94 11.28
C ILE A 154 -1.61 1.00 10.31
N GLY A 155 -2.79 0.59 10.76
CA GLY A 155 -4.01 0.62 9.94
C GLY A 155 -4.54 2.03 9.70
N TYR A 156 -5.54 2.13 8.82
CA TYR A 156 -6.27 3.36 8.52
C TYR A 156 -6.67 4.19 9.75
N ILE A 157 -7.02 3.55 10.87
CA ILE A 157 -7.45 4.26 12.09
C ILE A 157 -6.29 4.70 13.01
N GLN A 158 -5.05 4.64 12.52
CA GLN A 158 -3.84 5.01 13.26
C GLN A 158 -3.54 4.13 14.48
N VAL A 159 -3.89 2.84 14.40
CA VAL A 159 -3.51 1.83 15.40
C VAL A 159 -2.75 0.68 14.75
N LYS A 160 -1.86 0.05 15.52
CA LYS A 160 -1.09 -1.13 15.09
C LYS A 160 -2.02 -2.29 14.74
N LEU A 161 -1.83 -2.85 13.55
CA LEU A 161 -2.54 -4.04 13.12
C LEU A 161 -1.99 -5.27 13.83
N THR A 162 -2.91 -6.13 14.26
CA THR A 162 -2.62 -7.38 14.96
C THR A 162 -2.91 -8.54 14.01
N PRO A 163 -1.93 -9.42 13.74
CA PRO A 163 -2.11 -10.56 12.84
C PRO A 163 -3.33 -11.42 13.24
N VAL A 164 -4.16 -11.74 12.26
CA VAL A 164 -5.38 -12.58 12.39
C VAL A 164 -6.43 -11.97 13.36
N ARG A 165 -6.25 -10.70 13.74
CA ARG A 165 -7.14 -9.94 14.64
C ARG A 165 -7.56 -8.60 14.05
N SER A 166 -6.86 -8.10 13.05
CA SER A 166 -7.26 -6.92 12.30
C SER A 166 -7.77 -7.31 10.92
N ILE A 167 -8.83 -6.63 10.49
CA ILE A 167 -9.37 -6.76 9.12
C ILE A 167 -9.51 -5.38 8.47
N ALA A 168 -9.46 -5.36 7.15
CA ALA A 168 -9.83 -4.22 6.33
C ALA A 168 -11.23 -4.45 5.72
N LEU A 169 -12.10 -3.45 5.85
CA LEU A 169 -13.44 -3.45 5.26
C LEU A 169 -13.67 -2.19 4.42
N ASP A 170 -14.77 -2.18 3.65
CA ASP A 170 -15.20 -0.99 2.92
C ASP A 170 -15.67 0.09 3.92
N ARG A 171 -14.88 1.17 4.02
CA ARG A 171 -15.14 2.32 4.91
C ARG A 171 -16.48 3.03 4.67
N LYS A 172 -17.11 2.83 3.51
CA LYS A 172 -18.43 3.41 3.21
C LYS A 172 -19.57 2.63 3.84
N ILE A 173 -19.33 1.38 4.23
CA ILE A 173 -20.35 0.42 4.68
C ILE A 173 -20.15 0.09 6.15
N PHE A 174 -18.91 -0.21 6.55
CA PHE A 174 -18.62 -0.69 7.89
C PHE A 174 -17.93 0.39 8.74
N PRO A 175 -18.36 0.59 9.99
CA PRO A 175 -17.73 1.55 10.87
C PRO A 175 -16.30 1.13 11.23
N PRO A 176 -15.35 2.08 11.31
CA PRO A 176 -14.01 1.83 11.81
C PRO A 176 -14.04 1.39 13.28
N ALA A 177 -13.00 0.66 13.70
CA ALA A 177 -12.78 0.12 15.05
C ALA A 177 -13.84 -0.88 15.57
N ALA A 178 -14.82 -1.25 14.76
CA ALA A 178 -15.88 -2.15 15.20
C ALA A 178 -15.42 -3.59 15.40
N LEU A 179 -16.03 -4.25 16.39
CA LEU A 179 -15.82 -5.67 16.70
C LEU A 179 -16.67 -6.54 15.78
N ALA A 180 -16.03 -7.51 15.14
CA ALA A 180 -16.68 -8.49 14.28
C ALA A 180 -16.19 -9.90 14.61
N TYR A 181 -16.97 -10.90 14.21
CA TYR A 181 -16.58 -12.31 14.22
C TYR A 181 -16.52 -12.80 12.78
N ILE A 182 -15.44 -13.49 12.43
CA ILE A 182 -15.28 -14.08 11.09
C ILE A 182 -15.23 -15.60 11.17
N GLU A 183 -15.81 -16.26 10.16
CA GLU A 183 -15.60 -17.67 9.85
C GLU A 183 -15.03 -17.76 8.43
N THR A 184 -13.83 -18.33 8.28
CA THR A 184 -13.16 -18.48 6.98
C THR A 184 -12.15 -19.64 7.04
N GLN A 185 -11.16 -19.67 6.14
CA GLN A 185 -10.06 -20.62 6.13
C GLN A 185 -8.73 -19.89 6.38
N LYS A 186 -7.75 -20.60 6.94
CA LYS A 186 -6.35 -20.18 6.99
C LYS A 186 -5.46 -21.25 6.35
N PRO A 187 -4.38 -20.88 5.67
CA PRO A 187 -3.45 -21.86 5.14
C PRO A 187 -2.54 -22.39 6.24
N GLU A 188 -2.17 -23.65 6.13
CA GLU A 188 -1.05 -24.24 6.84
C GLU A 188 0.09 -24.53 5.88
N LEU A 189 1.30 -24.16 6.30
CA LEU A 189 2.50 -24.31 5.50
C LEU A 189 3.31 -25.51 5.96
N ASP A 190 3.91 -26.21 5.02
CA ASP A 190 4.86 -27.27 5.31
C ASP A 190 6.24 -26.69 5.68
N ARG A 191 7.22 -27.58 5.90
CA ARG A 191 8.60 -27.18 6.23
C ARG A 191 9.32 -26.39 5.13
N PHE A 192 8.80 -26.41 3.90
CA PHE A 192 9.33 -25.67 2.76
C PHE A 192 8.60 -24.34 2.55
N GLY A 193 7.59 -24.04 3.36
CA GLY A 193 6.82 -22.81 3.28
C GLY A 193 5.73 -22.85 2.21
N GLU A 194 5.37 -24.03 1.71
CA GLU A 194 4.29 -24.24 0.73
C GLU A 194 2.99 -24.63 1.43
N ILE A 195 1.85 -24.20 0.87
CA ILE A 195 0.53 -24.54 1.44
C ILE A 195 0.26 -26.02 1.22
N TYR A 196 0.16 -26.79 2.31
CA TYR A 196 -0.18 -28.21 2.22
C TYR A 196 -1.64 -28.49 2.58
N GLN A 197 -2.28 -27.62 3.36
CA GLN A 197 -3.72 -27.70 3.62
C GLN A 197 -4.32 -26.35 4.04
N TRP A 198 -5.65 -26.27 3.95
CA TRP A 198 -6.43 -25.18 4.51
C TRP A 198 -7.22 -25.69 5.72
N GLN A 199 -7.27 -24.89 6.77
CA GLN A 199 -8.02 -25.21 7.98
C GLN A 199 -9.05 -24.13 8.32
N PRO A 200 -10.20 -24.50 8.92
CA PRO A 200 -11.16 -23.55 9.42
C PRO A 200 -10.54 -22.53 10.39
N LEU A 201 -10.86 -21.26 10.19
CA LEU A 201 -10.52 -20.15 11.07
C LEU A 201 -11.83 -19.51 11.53
N SER A 202 -12.04 -19.44 12.85
CA SER A 202 -13.17 -18.72 13.42
C SER A 202 -12.71 -17.87 14.60
N THR A 203 -12.84 -16.55 14.51
CA THR A 203 -12.17 -15.64 15.44
C THR A 203 -12.81 -14.25 15.48
N PHE A 204 -12.70 -13.60 16.64
CA PHE A 204 -12.99 -12.17 16.77
C PHE A 204 -11.88 -11.31 16.18
N VAL A 205 -12.29 -10.24 15.50
CA VAL A 205 -11.44 -9.28 14.79
C VAL A 205 -11.97 -7.85 14.96
N LEU A 206 -11.10 -6.86 14.73
CA LEU A 206 -11.43 -5.43 14.70
C LEU A 206 -11.25 -4.87 13.29
N ASN A 207 -12.20 -4.03 12.85
CA ASN A 207 -12.09 -3.28 11.60
C ASN A 207 -11.15 -2.07 11.75
N GLN A 208 -9.85 -2.31 11.67
CA GLN A 208 -8.82 -1.30 11.93
C GLN A 208 -8.21 -0.70 10.67
N ASP A 209 -8.57 -1.21 9.50
CA ASP A 209 -7.98 -0.80 8.23
C ASP A 209 -9.00 -0.68 7.10
N THR A 210 -8.56 -0.11 5.97
CA THR A 210 -9.34 -0.08 4.74
C THR A 210 -8.42 -0.14 3.52
N GLY A 211 -8.91 -0.66 2.41
CA GLY A 211 -8.15 -0.74 1.16
C GLY A 211 -8.91 -0.17 -0.02
N GLY A 212 -8.18 0.40 -0.99
CA GLY A 212 -8.76 0.88 -2.24
C GLY A 212 -9.55 -0.22 -2.97
N ALA A 213 -9.01 -1.44 -2.97
CA ALA A 213 -9.61 -2.62 -3.59
C ALA A 213 -10.68 -3.33 -2.73
N ILE A 214 -10.80 -2.97 -1.45
CA ILE A 214 -11.77 -3.60 -0.54
C ILE A 214 -13.09 -2.83 -0.65
N LYS A 215 -14.06 -3.41 -1.36
CA LYS A 215 -15.32 -2.76 -1.74
C LYS A 215 -16.51 -3.69 -1.55
N GLY A 216 -17.61 -3.14 -1.06
CA GLY A 216 -18.87 -3.85 -0.90
C GLY A 216 -18.99 -4.66 0.40
N PRO A 217 -20.19 -5.18 0.70
CA PRO A 217 -20.49 -5.88 1.96
C PRO A 217 -19.93 -7.31 2.04
N GLY A 218 -19.55 -7.91 0.91
CA GLY A 218 -19.08 -9.29 0.81
C GLY A 218 -17.55 -9.44 0.75
N ARG A 219 -16.78 -8.39 1.07
CA ARG A 219 -15.32 -8.41 0.99
C ARG A 219 -14.71 -7.98 2.33
N ALA A 220 -13.84 -8.82 2.86
CA ALA A 220 -12.98 -8.51 3.99
C ALA A 220 -11.57 -8.96 3.64
N ASP A 221 -10.58 -8.18 4.07
CA ASP A 221 -9.18 -8.57 3.99
C ASP A 221 -8.66 -8.84 5.40
N VAL A 222 -8.02 -9.98 5.60
CA VAL A 222 -7.48 -10.37 6.91
C VAL A 222 -6.01 -9.98 6.94
N PHE A 223 -5.61 -9.20 7.94
CA PHE A 223 -4.20 -8.90 8.13
C PHE A 223 -3.49 -10.13 8.71
N TRP A 224 -2.66 -10.80 7.93
CA TRP A 224 -1.96 -12.04 8.34
C TRP A 224 -0.65 -11.80 9.10
N GLY A 225 -0.22 -10.55 9.27
CA GLY A 225 1.04 -10.20 9.89
C GLY A 225 2.16 -9.96 8.90
N ASN A 226 3.39 -10.30 9.30
CA ASN A 226 4.60 -10.06 8.52
C ASN A 226 5.40 -11.36 8.32
N GLY A 227 6.21 -11.39 7.26
CA GLY A 227 7.12 -12.51 6.95
C GLY A 227 6.49 -13.56 6.03
N HIS A 228 7.26 -14.62 5.73
CA HIS A 228 6.93 -15.62 4.70
C HIS A 228 5.52 -16.19 4.84
N TYR A 229 5.10 -16.54 6.06
CA TYR A 229 3.74 -17.04 6.28
C TYR A 229 2.66 -16.04 5.85
N ALA A 230 2.82 -14.76 6.21
CA ALA A 230 1.85 -13.73 5.90
C ALA A 230 1.82 -13.43 4.40
N GLU A 231 2.97 -13.45 3.72
CA GLU A 231 3.06 -13.28 2.26
C GLU A 231 2.34 -14.42 1.53
N VAL A 232 2.61 -15.67 1.91
CA VAL A 232 1.95 -16.84 1.31
C VAL A 232 0.46 -16.83 1.63
N ALA A 233 0.08 -16.53 2.86
CA ALA A 233 -1.32 -16.48 3.27
C ALA A 233 -2.08 -15.39 2.52
N ALA A 234 -1.59 -14.15 2.52
CA ALA A 234 -2.24 -13.03 1.82
C ALA A 234 -2.31 -13.26 0.31
N GLY A 235 -1.24 -13.79 -0.30
CA GLY A 235 -1.17 -14.03 -1.73
C GLY A 235 -2.15 -15.09 -2.25
N HIS A 236 -2.47 -16.11 -1.45
CA HIS A 236 -3.33 -17.22 -1.85
C HIS A 236 -4.75 -17.16 -1.25
N MET A 237 -4.99 -16.25 -0.30
CA MET A 237 -6.28 -16.15 0.39
C MET A 237 -7.38 -15.63 -0.55
N GLN A 238 -8.22 -16.56 -1.04
CA GLN A 238 -9.45 -16.26 -1.77
C GLN A 238 -10.58 -17.23 -1.37
N HIS A 239 -10.93 -17.23 -0.08
CA HIS A 239 -11.91 -18.17 0.47
C HIS A 239 -13.26 -17.50 0.78
N PRO A 240 -14.38 -18.19 0.50
CA PRO A 240 -15.66 -17.82 1.07
C PRO A 240 -15.58 -17.78 2.60
N GLY A 241 -16.27 -16.82 3.20
CA GLY A 241 -16.36 -16.70 4.64
C GLY A 241 -17.65 -16.01 5.07
N LYS A 242 -17.88 -15.99 6.38
CA LYS A 242 -18.97 -15.23 6.99
C LYS A 242 -18.38 -14.13 7.86
N LEU A 243 -18.98 -12.96 7.79
CA LEU A 243 -18.68 -11.81 8.62
C LEU A 243 -19.92 -11.48 9.45
N TYR A 244 -19.80 -11.59 10.77
CA TYR A 244 -20.83 -11.21 11.70
C TYR A 244 -20.41 -9.92 12.38
N PHE A 245 -21.25 -8.91 12.31
CA PHE A 245 -20.99 -7.60 12.89
C PHE A 245 -21.80 -7.44 14.16
N LEU A 246 -21.16 -7.01 15.25
CA LEU A 246 -21.85 -6.78 16.50
C LEU A 246 -22.40 -5.35 16.51
N VAL A 247 -23.71 -5.23 16.66
CA VAL A 247 -24.41 -3.95 16.78
C VAL A 247 -25.01 -3.84 18.16
N LEU A 248 -24.95 -2.65 18.76
CA LEU A 248 -25.62 -2.39 20.03
C LEU A 248 -27.13 -2.48 19.83
N ASN A 249 -27.83 -3.08 20.79
CA ASN A 249 -29.28 -3.09 20.79
C ASN A 249 -29.78 -1.65 21.10
N PRO A 250 -30.50 -0.99 20.17
CA PRO A 250 -30.98 0.37 20.38
C PRO A 250 -31.94 0.48 21.57
N ASP A 251 -32.58 -0.61 21.98
CA ASP A 251 -33.55 -0.63 23.09
C ASP A 251 -32.87 -0.75 24.48
N THR A 252 -31.53 -0.76 24.53
CA THR A 252 -30.74 -0.88 25.77
C THR A 252 -29.95 0.38 26.14
N LEU A 253 -30.23 1.51 25.47
CA LEU A 253 -29.74 2.86 25.78
C LEU A 253 -30.91 3.74 26.24
#